data_AF-A0A9P1HAV4-F1
#
_entry.id   AF-A0A9P1HAV4-F1
#
_cell.length_a   1.000
_cell.length_b   1.000
_cell.length_c   1.000
_cell.angle_alpha   90.00
_cell.angle_beta   90.00
_cell.angle_gamma   90.00
#
_symmetry.space_group_name_H-M   'P 1'
#
loop_
_entity.id
_entity.type
_entity.pdbx_description
1 polymer ?
#
loop_
_entity_poly.entity_id
_entity_poly.type
_entity_poly.pdbx_seq_one_letter_code
_entity_poly.pdbx_strand_id
1 'polypeptide(L)'
;MATAMQRVEPSSLPGDLWSAPGPSSTRTVPDTKEISVPMEATTNLSTLPPELRRSILLCLIDLCLDAPRSTHYTSPGLAPYASVCQEWQDVIERTTFSEIYLCLDRLDDFERYVVGVRRFRLRTILLHVRAPSYPCEPCVQKETFDDKLRINRVFTNTLTRLFELMHTWSRDEVTPRGLRLDLTVSSPSDLRNVNLQLWQKRRWNNLDIGERRFADSAVDFVGSDDYRPIVNILKPVYVITSFVSEGLYRRAVMPTAYSEIIASLPSIREAHLNIMKDRQPQVRKRCFTHFEGDSGDHISRCLRDFSAGLRSLYMANLVSIRAYLDPLWPENEDDRGIIPAKPPGLPRCRVLETVDLTYSSLLYKIDWYSENPDFNYHCKVNEFRQSLALAAARFAIHMPALQSFTLTQRPMMWAGRHRLQYTVEEKKAVLLISSSFDFEPARFVIDAWTVVAKKCANKPLVVRTERLVSCKPDGNQPMIPPATF
;
A
#
# COMPACT_ATOMS: atom_id res chain seq x y z
N MET A 1 -40.62 -48.81 -28.15
CA MET A 1 -40.98 -48.86 -26.71
C MET A 1 -39.87 -48.14 -25.95
N ALA A 2 -39.79 -46.81 -25.85
CA ALA A 2 -40.76 -45.75 -25.55
C ALA A 2 -41.34 -45.80 -24.12
N THR A 3 -40.66 -45.14 -23.17
CA THR A 3 -41.19 -44.39 -21.99
C THR A 3 -39.98 -43.73 -21.29
N ALA A 4 -39.95 -42.48 -20.82
CA ALA A 4 -40.69 -41.25 -21.07
C ALA A 4 -39.83 -40.11 -20.49
N MET A 5 -39.86 -38.96 -21.16
CA MET A 5 -39.27 -37.70 -20.70
C MET A 5 -40.03 -37.15 -19.50
N GLN A 6 -39.33 -36.51 -18.57
CA GLN A 6 -39.90 -35.45 -17.74
C GLN A 6 -38.98 -34.23 -17.77
N ARG A 7 -39.40 -33.23 -18.57
CA ARG A 7 -38.89 -31.86 -18.58
C ARG A 7 -39.23 -31.23 -17.22
N VAL A 8 -38.25 -30.61 -16.58
CA VAL A 8 -38.49 -29.61 -15.53
C VAL A 8 -38.32 -28.25 -16.20
N GLU A 9 -39.41 -27.49 -16.28
CA GLU A 9 -39.42 -26.12 -16.79
C GLU A 9 -38.79 -25.15 -15.78
N PRO A 10 -38.12 -24.08 -16.24
CA PRO A 10 -37.56 -23.04 -15.37
C PRO A 10 -38.67 -22.10 -14.87
N SER A 11 -38.74 -21.94 -13.55
CA SER A 11 -39.64 -21.00 -12.87
C SER A 11 -39.30 -19.55 -13.23
N SER A 12 -40.26 -18.91 -13.93
CA SER A 12 -40.60 -17.49 -13.95
C SER A 12 -39.66 -16.50 -13.25
N LEU A 13 -39.06 -15.63 -14.07
CA LEU A 13 -38.49 -14.33 -13.70
C LEU A 13 -39.57 -13.42 -13.06
N PRO A 14 -39.27 -12.67 -11.98
CA PRO A 14 -40.06 -11.50 -11.63
C PRO A 14 -39.69 -10.35 -12.59
N GLY A 15 -40.73 -9.83 -13.25
CA GLY A 15 -40.63 -8.89 -14.36
C GLY A 15 -40.16 -7.48 -14.02
N ASP A 16 -39.91 -6.77 -15.10
CA ASP A 16 -39.48 -5.38 -15.22
C ASP A 16 -40.24 -4.41 -14.31
N LEU A 17 -39.53 -3.80 -13.36
CA LEU A 17 -40.02 -2.73 -12.48
C LEU A 17 -39.53 -1.34 -12.92
N TRP A 18 -39.35 -1.14 -14.22
CA TRP A 18 -39.06 0.16 -14.81
C TRP A 18 -40.07 0.47 -15.92
N SER A 19 -41.27 0.89 -15.52
CA SER A 19 -42.22 1.54 -16.41
C SER A 19 -42.92 2.65 -15.64
N ALA A 20 -42.65 3.89 -16.03
CA ALA A 20 -43.31 5.08 -15.51
C ALA A 20 -44.77 5.13 -16.03
N PRO A 21 -45.77 5.48 -15.20
CA PRO A 21 -47.11 5.74 -15.72
C PRO A 21 -47.17 7.12 -16.37
N GLY A 22 -47.66 7.18 -17.61
CA GLY A 22 -48.00 8.42 -18.33
C GLY A 22 -49.28 9.09 -17.78
N PRO A 23 -49.63 10.29 -18.29
CA PRO A 23 -50.65 11.13 -17.68
C PRO A 23 -52.05 10.80 -18.22
N SER A 24 -53.04 10.69 -17.32
CA SER A 24 -54.46 10.71 -17.72
C SER A 24 -55.35 11.43 -16.71
N SER A 25 -55.67 12.67 -17.08
CA SER A 25 -56.97 13.36 -17.06
C SER A 25 -58.07 12.95 -16.06
N THR A 26 -58.46 13.95 -15.25
CA THR A 26 -59.82 14.38 -14.85
C THR A 26 -60.83 13.36 -14.30
N ARG A 27 -61.20 13.53 -13.02
CA ARG A 27 -62.60 13.38 -12.59
C ARG A 27 -62.95 14.18 -11.31
N THR A 28 -63.97 15.01 -11.49
CA THR A 28 -64.87 15.76 -10.59
C THR A 28 -64.85 15.50 -9.07
N VAL A 29 -64.80 16.63 -8.36
CA VAL A 29 -65.05 16.87 -6.92
C VAL A 29 -66.54 16.73 -6.58
N PRO A 30 -66.89 16.22 -5.38
CA PRO A 30 -68.06 16.71 -4.66
C PRO A 30 -67.65 17.43 -3.36
N ASP A 31 -68.32 18.56 -3.18
CA ASP A 31 -68.35 19.45 -2.02
C ASP A 31 -68.28 18.72 -0.67
N THR A 32 -67.32 19.07 0.18
CA THR A 32 -67.43 18.82 1.61
C THR A 32 -66.81 19.97 2.38
N LYS A 33 -67.69 20.67 3.11
CA LYS A 33 -67.49 21.80 4.01
C LYS A 33 -66.09 21.91 4.61
N GLU A 34 -65.47 23.07 4.37
CA GLU A 34 -64.32 23.58 5.10
C GLU A 34 -64.62 23.58 6.60
N ILE A 35 -64.02 22.62 7.31
CA ILE A 35 -63.72 22.76 8.73
C ILE A 35 -62.30 23.31 8.76
N SER A 36 -62.18 24.59 9.12
CA SER A 36 -60.91 25.26 9.38
C SER A 36 -60.23 24.59 10.58
N VAL A 37 -59.42 23.56 10.30
CA VAL A 37 -58.41 23.05 11.21
C VAL A 37 -57.30 24.11 11.30
N PRO A 38 -56.79 24.47 12.49
CA PRO A 38 -55.66 25.38 12.59
C PRO A 38 -54.53 24.81 11.74
N MET A 39 -53.98 25.63 10.85
CA MET A 39 -52.88 25.29 9.97
C MET A 39 -51.75 24.70 10.83
N GLU A 40 -51.66 23.37 10.90
CA GLU A 40 -50.52 22.69 11.49
C GLU A 40 -49.30 23.29 10.79
N ALA A 41 -48.47 24.01 11.53
CA ALA A 41 -47.24 24.55 11.02
C ALA A 41 -46.44 23.36 10.51
N THR A 42 -46.50 23.10 9.20
CA THR A 42 -45.76 22.02 8.56
C THR A 42 -44.30 22.29 8.88
N THR A 43 -43.75 21.50 9.80
CA THR A 43 -42.38 21.57 10.27
C THR A 43 -41.48 21.14 9.12
N ASN A 44 -41.19 22.07 8.21
CA ASN A 44 -40.31 21.83 7.09
C ASN A 44 -38.87 22.08 7.54
N LEU A 45 -37.97 21.13 7.28
CA LEU A 45 -36.55 21.27 7.58
C LEU A 45 -35.97 22.57 6.99
N SER A 46 -36.52 23.05 5.87
CA SER A 46 -36.13 24.30 5.22
C SER A 46 -36.42 25.57 6.02
N THR A 47 -37.27 25.52 7.05
CA THR A 47 -37.54 26.68 7.92
C THR A 47 -36.51 26.83 9.03
N LEU A 48 -35.60 25.87 9.19
CA LEU A 48 -34.49 25.96 10.14
C LEU A 48 -33.37 26.85 9.58
N PRO A 49 -32.67 27.60 10.45
CA PRO A 49 -31.42 28.29 10.09
C PRO A 49 -30.43 27.35 9.39
N PRO A 50 -29.65 27.85 8.39
CA PRO A 50 -28.66 27.05 7.67
C PRO A 50 -27.70 26.28 8.57
N GLU A 51 -27.33 26.85 9.72
CA GLU A 51 -26.43 26.24 10.69
C GLU A 51 -27.04 25.00 11.35
N LEU A 52 -28.35 25.05 11.67
CA LEU A 52 -29.07 23.91 12.23
C LEU A 52 -29.32 22.82 11.18
N ARG A 53 -29.69 23.20 9.94
CA ARG A 53 -29.83 22.25 8.82
C ARG A 53 -28.52 21.52 8.55
N ARG A 54 -27.40 22.25 8.50
CA ARG A 54 -26.07 21.69 8.33
C ARG A 54 -25.69 20.76 9.49
N SER A 55 -26.00 21.14 10.73
CA SER A 55 -25.71 20.31 11.90
C SER A 55 -26.47 18.98 11.85
N ILE A 56 -27.75 19.02 11.46
CA ILE A 56 -28.57 17.81 11.25
C ILE A 56 -27.95 16.92 10.16
N LEU A 57 -27.51 17.50 9.04
CA LEU A 57 -26.84 16.76 7.96
C LEU A 57 -25.53 16.12 8.40
N LEU A 58 -24.72 16.83 9.20
CA LEU A 58 -23.48 16.28 9.74
C LEU A 58 -23.76 15.12 10.71
N CYS A 59 -24.76 15.26 11.59
CA CYS A 59 -25.19 14.15 12.45
C CYS A 59 -25.70 12.95 11.64
N LEU A 60 -26.46 13.17 10.56
CA LEU A 60 -26.89 12.10 9.65
C LEU A 60 -25.69 11.39 9.02
N ILE A 61 -24.69 12.15 8.56
CA ILE A 61 -23.45 11.60 8.02
C ILE A 61 -22.76 10.70 9.06
N ASP A 62 -22.56 11.20 10.28
CA ASP A 62 -21.89 10.46 11.35
C ASP A 62 -22.65 9.16 11.68
N LEU A 63 -23.98 9.23 11.80
CA LEU A 63 -24.83 8.06 12.04
C LEU A 63 -24.73 7.02 10.90
N CYS A 64 -24.68 7.47 9.64
CA CYS A 64 -24.52 6.56 8.50
C CYS A 64 -23.12 5.94 8.43
N LEU A 65 -22.07 6.66 8.83
CA LEU A 65 -20.69 6.19 8.81
C LEU A 65 -20.38 5.22 9.97
N ASP A 66 -20.97 5.43 11.14
CA ASP A 66 -20.81 4.59 12.33
C ASP A 66 -21.68 3.32 12.30
N ALA A 67 -22.60 3.21 11.33
CA ALA A 67 -23.43 2.03 11.17
C ALA A 67 -22.56 0.78 10.94
N PRO A 68 -22.79 -0.34 11.66
CA PRO A 68 -21.98 -1.54 11.53
C PRO A 68 -22.00 -2.06 10.08
N ARG A 69 -20.82 -2.20 9.48
CA ARG A 69 -20.59 -2.62 8.08
C ARG A 69 -21.22 -3.98 7.70
N SER A 70 -21.80 -4.73 8.64
CA SER A 70 -22.47 -6.01 8.39
C SER A 70 -23.90 -5.89 7.89
N THR A 71 -24.54 -4.72 7.98
CA THR A 71 -25.92 -4.51 7.49
C THR A 71 -25.92 -3.96 6.06
N HIS A 72 -25.32 -4.71 5.13
CA HIS A 72 -25.35 -4.43 3.68
C HIS A 72 -26.78 -4.36 3.07
N TYR A 73 -27.84 -4.57 3.85
CA TYR A 73 -29.21 -4.68 3.37
C TYR A 73 -30.22 -3.75 4.05
N THR A 74 -29.87 -2.97 5.08
CA THR A 74 -30.89 -2.18 5.82
C THR A 74 -30.50 -0.77 6.27
N SER A 75 -29.24 -0.35 6.18
CA SER A 75 -28.92 1.08 6.31
C SER A 75 -28.94 1.70 4.92
N PRO A 76 -29.77 2.73 4.64
CA PRO A 76 -29.60 3.51 3.44
C PRO A 76 -28.20 4.13 3.54
N GLY A 77 -27.26 3.66 2.72
CA GLY A 77 -25.94 4.27 2.60
C GLY A 77 -26.10 5.77 2.34
N LEU A 78 -25.06 6.58 2.56
CA LEU A 78 -25.22 8.04 2.53
C LEU A 78 -25.72 8.60 1.17
N ALA A 79 -25.49 7.88 0.07
CA ALA A 79 -25.71 8.34 -1.31
C ALA A 79 -27.15 8.76 -1.68
N PRO A 80 -28.23 8.04 -1.32
CA PRO A 80 -29.60 8.41 -1.70
C PRO A 80 -30.01 9.78 -1.13
N TYR A 81 -29.47 10.17 0.04
CA TYR A 81 -29.76 11.47 0.63
C TYR A 81 -29.26 12.64 -0.23
N ALA A 82 -28.30 12.41 -1.14
CA ALA A 82 -27.83 13.44 -2.07
C ALA A 82 -28.92 13.86 -3.08
N SER A 83 -29.99 13.07 -3.24
CA SER A 83 -31.08 13.36 -4.17
C SER A 83 -32.17 14.28 -3.60
N VAL A 84 -32.12 14.62 -2.31
CA VAL A 84 -33.18 15.37 -1.63
C VAL A 84 -33.28 16.82 -2.14
N CYS A 85 -32.17 17.56 -2.11
CA CYS A 85 -32.07 18.92 -2.65
C CYS A 85 -30.60 19.30 -2.87
N GLN A 86 -30.33 20.45 -3.50
CA GLN A 86 -28.95 20.90 -3.79
C GLN A 86 -28.07 21.09 -2.55
N GLU A 87 -28.64 21.54 -1.44
CA GLU A 87 -27.91 21.69 -0.16
C GLU A 87 -27.45 20.33 0.36
N TRP A 88 -28.37 19.36 0.39
CA TRP A 88 -28.09 17.99 0.82
C TRP A 88 -27.06 17.36 -0.12
N GLN A 89 -27.26 17.51 -1.43
CA GLN A 89 -26.33 17.05 -2.44
C GLN A 89 -24.92 17.58 -2.20
N ASP A 90 -24.75 18.88 -1.98
CA ASP A 90 -23.43 19.48 -1.78
C ASP A 90 -22.74 18.97 -0.51
N VAL A 91 -23.47 18.88 0.61
CA VAL A 91 -22.93 18.41 1.89
C VAL A 91 -22.59 16.92 1.85
N ILE A 92 -23.48 16.11 1.27
CA ILE A 92 -23.32 14.65 1.21
C ILE A 92 -22.25 14.25 0.20
N GLU A 93 -22.26 14.84 -1.00
CA GLU A 93 -21.29 14.50 -2.02
C GLU A 93 -19.86 14.88 -1.62
N ARG A 94 -19.67 15.89 -0.76
CA ARG A 94 -18.36 16.17 -0.15
C ARG A 94 -17.82 14.98 0.64
N THR A 95 -18.69 14.20 1.28
CA THR A 95 -18.30 13.00 2.02
C THR A 95 -18.21 11.80 1.09
N THR A 96 -19.22 11.54 0.26
CA THR A 96 -19.26 10.33 -0.58
C THR A 96 -18.26 10.33 -1.73
N PHE A 97 -17.87 11.49 -2.26
CA PHE A 97 -16.83 11.60 -3.29
C PHE A 97 -15.44 11.90 -2.72
N SER A 98 -15.28 12.10 -1.40
CA SER A 98 -13.95 12.33 -0.81
C SER A 98 -13.04 11.12 -0.97
N GLU A 99 -13.61 9.92 -0.84
CA GLU A 99 -12.91 8.65 -0.98
C GLU A 99 -13.72 7.72 -1.87
N ILE A 100 -13.11 7.23 -2.96
CA ILE A 100 -13.79 6.35 -3.91
C ILE A 100 -13.03 5.03 -4.02
N TYR A 101 -13.76 3.94 -3.82
CA TYR A 101 -13.26 2.60 -4.10
C TYR A 101 -13.46 2.26 -5.57
N LEU A 102 -12.37 1.89 -6.25
CA LEU A 102 -12.37 1.54 -7.67
C LEU A 102 -11.83 0.13 -7.89
N CYS A 103 -12.44 -0.55 -8.85
CA CYS A 103 -11.96 -1.76 -9.48
C CYS A 103 -12.26 -1.64 -10.98
N LEU A 104 -11.72 -2.53 -11.81
CA LEU A 104 -11.81 -2.45 -13.27
C LEU A 104 -13.25 -2.21 -13.78
N ASP A 105 -14.23 -2.91 -13.20
CA ASP A 105 -15.66 -2.83 -13.51
C ASP A 105 -16.33 -1.48 -13.14
N ARG A 106 -15.68 -0.64 -12.33
CA ARG A 106 -16.21 0.66 -11.90
C ARG A 106 -15.50 1.86 -12.54
N LEU A 107 -14.54 1.62 -13.43
CA LEU A 107 -13.79 2.71 -14.08
C LEU A 107 -14.64 3.50 -15.08
N ASP A 108 -15.60 2.87 -15.75
CA ASP A 108 -16.50 3.58 -16.68
C ASP A 108 -17.52 4.45 -15.91
N ASP A 109 -18.02 3.96 -14.77
CA ASP A 109 -18.82 4.77 -13.83
C ASP A 109 -18.01 5.96 -13.30
N PHE A 110 -16.73 5.72 -12.96
CA PHE A 110 -15.84 6.76 -12.47
C PHE A 110 -15.66 7.88 -13.50
N GLU A 111 -15.43 7.52 -14.77
CA GLU A 111 -15.37 8.48 -15.88
C GLU A 111 -16.68 9.27 -16.03
N ARG A 112 -17.83 8.59 -15.94
CA ARG A 112 -19.14 9.18 -16.13
C ARG A 112 -19.57 10.12 -14.99
N TYR A 113 -19.29 9.74 -13.75
CA TYR A 113 -19.85 10.40 -12.56
C TYR A 113 -18.88 11.33 -11.83
N VAL A 114 -17.56 11.15 -11.97
CA VAL A 114 -16.54 12.00 -11.32
C VAL A 114 -16.06 13.08 -12.28
N VAL A 115 -16.94 14.04 -12.51
CA VAL A 115 -16.74 15.20 -13.38
C VAL A 115 -16.96 16.51 -12.64
N GLY A 116 -16.36 17.60 -13.15
CA GLY A 116 -16.52 18.95 -12.59
C GLY A 116 -16.20 19.02 -11.09
N VAL A 117 -17.11 19.61 -10.31
CA VAL A 117 -16.94 19.84 -8.85
C VAL A 117 -16.67 18.54 -8.06
N ARG A 118 -17.11 17.37 -8.55
CA ARG A 118 -16.85 16.10 -7.88
C ARG A 118 -15.37 15.69 -7.92
N ARG A 119 -14.63 16.04 -8.98
CA ARG A 119 -13.16 15.86 -9.03
C ARG A 119 -12.47 16.68 -7.94
N PHE A 120 -12.97 17.89 -7.69
CA PHE A 120 -12.45 18.77 -6.64
C PHE A 120 -12.75 18.27 -5.22
N ARG A 121 -13.81 17.46 -5.04
CA ARG A 121 -14.13 16.84 -3.75
C ARG A 121 -13.26 15.62 -3.46
N LEU A 122 -12.74 14.97 -4.49
CA LEU A 122 -11.92 13.76 -4.37
C LEU A 122 -10.60 14.03 -3.64
N ARG A 123 -10.29 13.16 -2.68
CA ARG A 123 -9.04 13.18 -1.91
C ARG A 123 -8.28 11.87 -2.06
N THR A 124 -9.00 10.76 -2.02
CA THR A 124 -8.43 9.42 -2.00
C THR A 124 -9.10 8.51 -3.03
N ILE A 125 -8.29 7.79 -3.80
CA ILE A 125 -8.74 6.68 -4.64
C ILE A 125 -8.21 5.40 -4.01
N LEU A 126 -9.12 4.52 -3.58
CA LEU A 126 -8.80 3.18 -3.12
C LEU A 126 -8.92 2.24 -4.33
N LEU A 127 -7.81 2.02 -5.03
CA LEU A 127 -7.76 1.15 -6.19
C LEU A 127 -7.54 -0.31 -5.76
N HIS A 128 -8.54 -1.14 -6.02
CA HIS A 128 -8.49 -2.56 -5.80
C HIS A 128 -8.41 -3.35 -7.10
N VAL A 129 -7.26 -3.97 -7.35
CA VAL A 129 -7.12 -4.96 -8.41
C VAL A 129 -7.72 -6.27 -7.92
N ARG A 130 -8.98 -6.52 -8.35
CA ARG A 130 -9.73 -7.73 -8.06
C ARG A 130 -9.23 -8.87 -8.93
N ALA A 131 -8.31 -9.67 -8.40
CA ALA A 131 -7.83 -10.88 -9.07
C ALA A 131 -8.99 -11.87 -9.28
N PRO A 132 -8.98 -12.65 -10.38
CA PRO A 132 -10.01 -13.65 -10.63
C PRO A 132 -10.14 -14.67 -9.48
N SER A 133 -11.36 -15.16 -9.29
CA SER A 133 -11.60 -16.31 -8.42
C SER A 133 -10.95 -17.56 -9.00
N TYR A 134 -10.40 -18.40 -8.13
CA TYR A 134 -9.85 -19.71 -8.48
C TYR A 134 -10.41 -20.77 -7.52
N PRO A 135 -10.53 -22.04 -7.97
CA PRO A 135 -11.01 -23.12 -7.13
C PRO A 135 -9.97 -23.41 -6.04
N CYS A 136 -10.38 -23.32 -4.77
CA CYS A 136 -9.45 -23.50 -3.65
C CYS A 136 -10.15 -23.93 -2.35
N GLU A 137 -10.49 -25.22 -2.27
CA GLU A 137 -11.08 -25.83 -1.07
C GLU A 137 -10.70 -27.33 -0.95
N PRO A 138 -9.63 -27.69 -0.23
CA PRO A 138 -8.58 -26.82 0.31
C PRO A 138 -7.61 -26.32 -0.77
N CYS A 139 -6.90 -25.23 -0.49
CA CYS A 139 -5.78 -24.82 -1.34
C CYS A 139 -4.60 -25.77 -1.14
N VAL A 140 -4.35 -26.68 -2.09
CA VAL A 140 -3.20 -27.61 -2.00
C VAL A 140 -2.12 -27.32 -3.05
N GLN A 141 -2.44 -26.53 -4.06
CA GLN A 141 -1.54 -26.23 -5.18
C GLN A 141 -1.01 -24.81 -5.07
N LYS A 142 0.25 -24.61 -5.50
CA LYS A 142 0.80 -23.27 -5.75
C LYS A 142 0.09 -22.59 -6.92
N GLU A 143 0.23 -21.28 -7.01
CA GLU A 143 -0.29 -20.51 -8.15
C GLU A 143 0.31 -21.02 -9.46
N THR A 144 -0.54 -21.25 -10.45
CA THR A 144 -0.11 -21.70 -11.77
C THR A 144 0.33 -20.53 -12.65
N PHE A 145 1.05 -20.83 -13.73
CA PHE A 145 1.41 -19.80 -14.71
C PHE A 145 0.18 -19.11 -15.33
N ASP A 146 -0.87 -19.88 -15.62
CA ASP A 146 -2.13 -19.35 -16.16
C ASP A 146 -2.86 -18.44 -15.15
N ASP A 147 -2.87 -18.81 -13.86
CA ASP A 147 -3.39 -17.94 -12.80
C ASP A 147 -2.63 -16.60 -12.77
N LYS A 148 -1.29 -16.67 -12.79
CA LYS A 148 -0.43 -15.48 -12.78
C LYS A 148 -0.69 -14.59 -13.99
N LEU A 149 -0.80 -15.18 -15.19
CA LEU A 149 -1.10 -14.45 -16.42
C LEU A 149 -2.45 -13.73 -16.35
N ARG A 150 -3.49 -14.39 -15.82
CA ARG A 150 -4.82 -13.78 -15.66
C ARG A 150 -4.79 -12.61 -14.70
N ILE A 151 -4.10 -12.73 -13.57
CA ILE A 151 -3.97 -11.64 -12.59
C ILE A 151 -3.18 -10.48 -13.18
N ASN A 152 -2.05 -10.74 -13.84
CA ASN A 152 -1.25 -9.71 -14.49
C ASN A 152 -2.06 -8.95 -15.55
N ARG A 153 -2.92 -9.63 -16.32
CA ARG A 153 -3.85 -8.98 -17.26
C ARG A 153 -4.81 -8.04 -16.57
N VAL A 154 -5.46 -8.47 -15.49
CA VAL A 154 -6.38 -7.59 -14.73
C VAL A 154 -5.62 -6.42 -14.12
N PHE A 155 -4.44 -6.65 -13.55
CA PHE A 155 -3.57 -5.61 -13.00
C PHE A 155 -3.20 -4.56 -14.04
N THR A 156 -2.71 -5.00 -15.20
CA THR A 156 -2.32 -4.15 -16.33
C THR A 156 -3.50 -3.33 -16.83
N ASN A 157 -4.63 -3.98 -17.10
CA ASN A 157 -5.82 -3.31 -17.64
C ASN A 157 -6.36 -2.28 -16.64
N THR A 158 -6.39 -2.61 -15.34
CA THR A 158 -6.89 -1.72 -14.29
C THR A 158 -6.05 -0.45 -14.19
N LEU A 159 -4.73 -0.59 -14.09
CA LEU A 159 -3.83 0.56 -13.97
C LEU A 159 -3.77 1.37 -15.26
N THR A 160 -3.66 0.72 -16.42
CA THR A 160 -3.62 1.41 -17.73
C THR A 160 -4.88 2.23 -17.94
N ARG A 161 -6.06 1.64 -17.72
CA ARG A 161 -7.34 2.35 -17.87
C ARG A 161 -7.48 3.50 -16.89
N LEU A 162 -7.12 3.31 -15.61
CA LEU A 162 -7.17 4.41 -14.63
C LEU A 162 -6.23 5.56 -15.02
N PHE A 163 -4.99 5.26 -15.39
CA PHE A 163 -4.00 6.27 -15.74
C PHE A 163 -4.39 6.98 -17.04
N GLU A 164 -5.00 6.29 -18.01
CA GLU A 164 -5.58 6.93 -19.19
C GLU A 164 -6.68 7.93 -18.86
N LEU A 165 -7.60 7.58 -17.96
CA LEU A 165 -8.68 8.47 -17.53
C LEU A 165 -8.14 9.72 -16.83
N MET A 166 -7.20 9.52 -15.89
CA MET A 166 -6.67 10.59 -15.04
C MET A 166 -5.58 11.43 -15.73
N HIS A 167 -4.97 10.93 -16.80
CA HIS A 167 -3.96 11.66 -17.57
C HIS A 167 -4.49 13.01 -18.11
N THR A 168 -5.79 13.07 -18.41
CA THR A 168 -6.44 14.27 -18.94
C THR A 168 -6.79 15.31 -17.88
N TRP A 169 -6.66 14.97 -16.59
CA TRP A 169 -7.08 15.85 -15.50
C TRP A 169 -6.01 16.91 -15.23
N SER A 170 -6.46 18.16 -15.13
CA SER A 170 -5.63 19.29 -14.73
C SER A 170 -5.57 19.43 -13.20
N ARG A 171 -4.55 20.13 -12.71
CA ARG A 171 -4.39 20.38 -11.26
C ARG A 171 -5.49 21.29 -10.69
N ASP A 172 -6.12 22.11 -11.52
CA ASP A 172 -7.17 23.04 -11.11
C ASP A 172 -8.53 22.34 -10.91
N GLU A 173 -8.67 21.12 -11.43
CA GLU A 173 -9.89 20.30 -11.28
C GLU A 173 -9.90 19.44 -10.01
N VAL A 174 -8.76 19.33 -9.33
CA VAL A 174 -8.60 18.54 -8.10
C VAL A 174 -8.25 19.43 -6.92
N THR A 175 -8.24 18.87 -5.71
CA THR A 175 -7.82 19.66 -4.54
C THR A 175 -6.38 20.17 -4.72
N PRO A 176 -6.02 21.35 -4.17
CA PRO A 176 -4.65 21.88 -4.25
C PRO A 176 -3.58 20.96 -3.62
N ARG A 177 -3.99 20.03 -2.75
CA ARG A 177 -3.12 19.02 -2.14
C ARG A 177 -2.82 17.85 -3.08
N GLY A 178 -3.58 17.72 -4.17
CA GLY A 178 -3.57 16.56 -5.06
C GLY A 178 -4.36 15.39 -4.49
N LEU A 179 -4.20 14.23 -5.13
CA LEU A 179 -4.89 12.99 -4.80
C LEU A 179 -3.94 11.96 -4.20
N ARG A 180 -4.49 11.18 -3.26
CA ARG A 180 -3.86 9.97 -2.75
C ARG A 180 -4.40 8.75 -3.51
N LEU A 181 -3.51 7.88 -3.98
CA LEU A 181 -3.84 6.61 -4.62
C LEU A 181 -3.35 5.46 -3.74
N ASP A 182 -4.28 4.64 -3.27
CA ASP A 182 -4.01 3.45 -2.47
C ASP A 182 -4.23 2.19 -3.33
N LEU A 183 -3.16 1.45 -3.59
CA LEU A 183 -3.20 0.23 -4.39
C LEU A 183 -3.28 -1.02 -3.49
N THR A 184 -4.24 -1.88 -3.80
CA THR A 184 -4.35 -3.22 -3.20
C THR A 184 -4.66 -4.26 -4.26
N VAL A 185 -4.18 -5.49 -4.05
CA VAL A 185 -4.41 -6.61 -4.98
C VAL A 185 -4.84 -7.85 -4.20
N SER A 186 -5.99 -8.44 -4.54
CA SER A 186 -6.39 -9.74 -3.97
C SER A 186 -7.49 -10.42 -4.77
N SER A 187 -7.66 -11.71 -4.54
CA SER A 187 -8.76 -12.51 -5.09
C SER A 187 -9.85 -12.76 -4.05
N PRO A 188 -11.13 -12.87 -4.43
CA PRO A 188 -12.19 -13.38 -3.54
C PRO A 188 -11.87 -14.77 -2.95
N SER A 189 -11.05 -15.58 -3.64
CA SER A 189 -10.63 -16.92 -3.19
C SER A 189 -9.45 -16.90 -2.19
N ASP A 190 -8.84 -15.73 -1.95
CA ASP A 190 -7.78 -15.58 -0.95
C ASP A 190 -8.31 -15.90 0.43
N LEU A 191 -7.50 -16.52 1.29
CA LEU A 191 -7.96 -17.02 2.58
C LEU A 191 -8.56 -15.89 3.43
N ARG A 192 -8.10 -14.66 3.26
CA ARG A 192 -8.61 -13.50 4.03
C ARG A 192 -9.84 -12.83 3.45
N ASN A 193 -10.22 -13.16 2.21
CA ASN A 193 -11.38 -12.59 1.55
C ASN A 193 -12.56 -13.57 1.49
N VAL A 194 -12.36 -14.85 1.84
CA VAL A 194 -13.46 -15.79 1.97
C VAL A 194 -14.33 -15.47 3.19
N ASN A 195 -15.58 -15.93 3.15
CA ASN A 195 -16.49 -15.80 4.29
C ASN A 195 -15.97 -16.53 5.54
N LEU A 196 -16.50 -16.17 6.71
CA LEU A 196 -16.05 -16.69 8.01
C LEU A 196 -16.13 -18.23 8.11
N GLN A 197 -17.19 -18.84 7.57
CA GLN A 197 -17.38 -20.29 7.60
C GLN A 197 -16.28 -21.00 6.81
N LEU A 198 -16.01 -20.52 5.59
CA LEU A 198 -14.98 -21.08 4.74
C LEU A 198 -13.58 -20.82 5.30
N TRP A 199 -13.35 -19.64 5.88
CA TRP A 199 -12.09 -19.32 6.57
C TRP A 199 -11.82 -20.29 7.72
N GLN A 200 -12.82 -20.56 8.57
CA GLN A 200 -12.71 -21.51 9.68
C GLN A 200 -12.39 -22.92 9.17
N LYS A 201 -13.13 -23.41 8.16
CA LYS A 201 -12.91 -24.72 7.54
C LYS A 201 -11.50 -24.87 6.98
N ARG A 202 -11.00 -23.85 6.26
CA ARG A 202 -9.69 -23.88 5.62
C ARG A 202 -8.55 -23.69 6.61
N ARG A 203 -8.70 -22.81 7.60
CA ARG A 203 -7.66 -22.53 8.61
C ARG A 203 -7.25 -23.77 9.42
N TRP A 204 -8.20 -24.66 9.72
CA TRP A 204 -7.96 -25.89 10.48
C TRP A 204 -7.63 -27.10 9.60
N ASN A 205 -7.52 -26.92 8.28
CA ASN A 205 -7.16 -27.98 7.37
C ASN A 205 -5.64 -27.99 7.13
N ASN A 206 -4.96 -29.03 7.61
CA ASN A 206 -3.50 -29.16 7.48
C ASN A 206 -2.99 -29.28 6.04
N LEU A 207 -3.88 -29.66 5.10
CA LEU A 207 -3.56 -29.70 3.67
C LEU A 207 -3.71 -28.32 3.00
N ASP A 208 -4.43 -27.37 3.61
CA ASP A 208 -4.62 -26.03 3.06
C ASP A 208 -3.37 -25.18 3.28
N ILE A 209 -2.62 -24.97 2.20
CA ILE A 209 -1.44 -24.11 2.20
C ILE A 209 -1.81 -22.62 2.32
N GLY A 210 -3.09 -22.26 2.17
CA GLY A 210 -3.62 -20.92 2.32
C GLY A 210 -2.88 -19.89 1.48
N GLU A 211 -2.44 -18.82 2.14
CA GLU A 211 -1.65 -17.76 1.51
C GLU A 211 -0.26 -18.22 1.03
N ARG A 212 0.23 -19.40 1.44
CA ARG A 212 1.49 -19.96 0.93
C ARG A 212 1.39 -20.37 -0.54
N ARG A 213 0.18 -20.45 -1.12
CA ARG A 213 -0.03 -20.62 -2.58
C ARG A 213 0.72 -19.55 -3.39
N PHE A 214 0.86 -18.35 -2.85
CA PHE A 214 1.45 -17.17 -3.49
C PHE A 214 2.83 -16.82 -2.94
N ALA A 215 3.46 -17.73 -2.20
CA ALA A 215 4.77 -17.51 -1.59
C ALA A 215 5.85 -17.12 -2.60
N ASP A 216 5.73 -17.60 -3.84
CA ASP A 216 6.70 -17.44 -4.93
C ASP A 216 6.10 -16.64 -6.10
N SER A 217 5.03 -15.89 -5.85
CA SER A 217 4.36 -15.11 -6.88
C SER A 217 4.18 -13.66 -6.48
N ALA A 218 4.43 -12.80 -7.45
CA ALA A 218 4.17 -11.39 -7.38
C ALA A 218 3.55 -10.94 -8.69
N VAL A 219 2.61 -10.01 -8.56
CA VAL A 219 1.82 -9.45 -9.65
C VAL A 219 2.65 -8.39 -10.37
N ASP A 220 2.62 -8.43 -11.70
CA ASP A 220 3.35 -7.50 -12.56
C ASP A 220 2.48 -7.09 -13.77
N PHE A 221 2.98 -6.16 -14.56
CA PHE A 221 2.44 -5.86 -15.87
C PHE A 221 2.62 -7.03 -16.85
N VAL A 222 1.67 -7.21 -17.76
CA VAL A 222 1.75 -8.24 -18.81
C VAL A 222 2.90 -7.92 -19.75
N GLY A 223 3.72 -8.93 -20.04
CA GLY A 223 4.84 -8.81 -20.98
C GLY A 223 6.13 -8.30 -20.34
N SER A 224 6.13 -7.99 -19.03
CA SER A 224 7.33 -7.72 -18.23
C SER A 224 8.12 -9.00 -17.86
N ASP A 225 8.04 -10.04 -18.68
CA ASP A 225 8.74 -11.31 -18.47
C ASP A 225 10.27 -11.11 -18.63
N ASP A 226 11.06 -12.01 -18.05
CA ASP A 226 12.54 -12.01 -17.84
C ASP A 226 13.44 -11.50 -18.99
N TYR A 227 12.92 -11.32 -20.20
CA TYR A 227 13.70 -10.98 -21.39
C TYR A 227 13.45 -9.56 -21.94
N ARG A 228 12.37 -8.85 -21.55
CA ARG A 228 12.07 -7.51 -22.09
C ARG A 228 11.32 -6.64 -21.06
N PRO A 229 12.00 -5.70 -20.38
CA PRO A 229 11.29 -4.70 -19.59
C PRO A 229 10.46 -3.83 -20.55
N ILE A 230 9.13 -3.88 -20.44
CA ILE A 230 8.25 -2.92 -21.08
C ILE A 230 8.26 -1.68 -20.19
N VAL A 231 8.74 -0.56 -20.75
CA VAL A 231 8.85 0.73 -20.06
C VAL A 231 7.83 1.68 -20.67
N ASN A 232 7.20 2.53 -19.86
CA ASN A 232 6.18 3.51 -20.28
C ASN A 232 4.85 2.86 -20.72
N ILE A 233 4.39 1.88 -19.94
CA ILE A 233 3.06 1.28 -20.06
C ILE A 233 2.00 2.30 -19.65
N LEU A 234 2.27 3.05 -18.58
CA LEU A 234 1.31 3.96 -17.98
C LEU A 234 1.49 5.39 -18.51
N LYS A 235 0.37 6.09 -18.72
CA LYS A 235 0.39 7.52 -19.07
C LYS A 235 0.71 8.36 -17.85
N PRO A 236 1.44 9.48 -17.98
CA PRO A 236 1.77 10.31 -16.83
C PRO A 236 0.51 10.95 -16.21
N VAL A 237 0.36 10.85 -14.88
CA VAL A 237 -0.76 11.44 -14.13
C VAL A 237 -0.25 12.51 -13.18
N TYR A 238 -0.65 13.76 -13.42
CA TYR A 238 -0.15 14.93 -12.69
C TYR A 238 -0.93 15.28 -11.43
N VAL A 239 -2.10 14.70 -11.22
CA VAL A 239 -3.00 15.02 -10.09
C VAL A 239 -2.74 14.18 -8.85
N ILE A 240 -2.02 13.06 -8.97
CA ILE A 240 -1.66 12.19 -7.84
C ILE A 240 -0.38 12.72 -7.18
N THR A 241 -0.44 12.95 -5.88
CA THR A 241 0.67 13.47 -5.06
C THR A 241 1.10 12.52 -3.96
N SER A 242 0.29 11.52 -3.63
CA SER A 242 0.60 10.48 -2.64
C SER A 242 0.24 9.11 -3.20
N PHE A 243 1.17 8.16 -3.13
CA PHE A 243 0.97 6.78 -3.52
C PHE A 243 1.23 5.84 -2.34
N VAL A 244 0.29 4.94 -2.08
CA VAL A 244 0.40 3.96 -1.01
C VAL A 244 0.09 2.57 -1.55
N SER A 245 0.91 1.60 -1.16
CA SER A 245 0.65 0.19 -1.39
C SER A 245 0.56 -0.55 -0.07
N GLU A 246 -0.60 -1.16 0.19
CA GLU A 246 -0.82 -2.00 1.36
C GLU A 246 -0.53 -3.47 1.03
N GLY A 247 0.67 -3.94 1.38
CA GLY A 247 1.10 -5.32 1.10
C GLY A 247 0.96 -6.30 2.26
N LEU A 248 0.67 -5.86 3.50
CA LEU A 248 0.44 -6.83 4.57
C LEU A 248 -0.88 -7.54 4.27
N TYR A 249 -0.76 -8.79 3.82
CA TYR A 249 -1.85 -9.73 3.63
C TYR A 249 -2.68 -9.60 2.33
N ARG A 250 -2.15 -8.83 1.37
CA ARG A 250 -2.61 -8.75 -0.02
C ARG A 250 -1.55 -9.42 -0.93
N ARG A 251 -1.87 -9.65 -2.21
CA ARG A 251 -0.90 -10.20 -3.19
C ARG A 251 0.32 -9.28 -3.26
N ALA A 252 1.51 -9.88 -3.35
CA ALA A 252 2.74 -9.13 -3.58
C ALA A 252 2.69 -8.49 -4.98
N VAL A 253 3.22 -7.27 -5.09
CA VAL A 253 3.41 -6.58 -6.37
C VAL A 253 4.90 -6.52 -6.65
N MET A 254 5.27 -6.74 -7.91
CA MET A 254 6.65 -6.72 -8.35
C MET A 254 7.28 -5.32 -8.14
N PRO A 255 8.54 -5.25 -7.68
CA PRO A 255 9.27 -4.00 -7.52
C PRO A 255 9.37 -3.16 -8.81
N THR A 256 9.52 -3.82 -9.95
CA THR A 256 9.47 -3.23 -11.30
C THR A 256 8.13 -2.56 -11.58
N ALA A 257 7.01 -3.18 -11.18
CA ALA A 257 5.69 -2.58 -11.33
C ALA A 257 5.52 -1.32 -10.48
N TYR A 258 6.04 -1.30 -9.24
CA TYR A 258 6.08 -0.07 -8.45
C TYR A 258 6.89 1.01 -9.15
N SER A 259 8.00 0.65 -9.77
CA SER A 259 8.80 1.62 -10.48
C SER A 259 8.06 2.25 -11.66
N GLU A 260 7.38 1.46 -12.48
CA GLU A 260 6.57 1.96 -13.60
C GLU A 260 5.42 2.86 -13.12
N ILE A 261 4.76 2.49 -12.03
CA ILE A 261 3.68 3.30 -11.42
C ILE A 261 4.23 4.65 -10.99
N ILE A 262 5.30 4.68 -10.18
CA ILE A 262 5.84 5.94 -9.65
C ILE A 262 6.44 6.81 -10.76
N ALA A 263 7.05 6.21 -11.80
CA ALA A 263 7.59 6.93 -12.96
C ALA A 263 6.50 7.75 -13.64
N SER A 264 5.30 7.18 -13.66
CA SER A 264 4.11 7.75 -14.27
C SER A 264 3.38 8.74 -13.36
N LEU A 265 3.96 9.14 -12.22
CA LEU A 265 3.41 10.13 -11.29
C LEU A 265 4.35 11.34 -11.12
N PRO A 266 4.44 12.27 -12.08
CA PRO A 266 5.43 13.36 -12.05
C PRO A 266 5.27 14.35 -10.88
N SER A 267 4.08 14.37 -10.26
CA SER A 267 3.76 15.26 -9.14
C SER A 267 3.91 14.60 -7.76
N ILE A 268 4.43 13.37 -7.71
CA ILE A 268 4.48 12.60 -6.46
C ILE A 268 5.34 13.31 -5.40
N ARG A 269 4.80 13.35 -4.19
CA ARG A 269 5.43 13.92 -2.99
C ARG A 269 5.62 12.88 -1.91
N GLU A 270 4.76 11.87 -1.86
CA GLU A 270 4.79 10.81 -0.86
C GLU A 270 4.64 9.45 -1.54
N ALA A 271 5.51 8.51 -1.16
CA ALA A 271 5.47 7.14 -1.65
C ALA A 271 5.61 6.15 -0.50
N HIS A 272 4.62 5.29 -0.31
CA HIS A 272 4.62 4.20 0.67
C HIS A 272 4.59 2.87 -0.06
N LEU A 273 5.74 2.22 -0.17
CA LEU A 273 5.91 0.99 -0.94
C LEU A 273 6.04 -0.21 -0.01
N ASN A 274 5.26 -1.26 -0.29
CA ASN A 274 5.36 -2.51 0.43
C ASN A 274 5.97 -3.58 -0.47
N ILE A 275 7.28 -3.77 -0.32
CA ILE A 275 8.11 -4.66 -1.14
C ILE A 275 8.10 -6.03 -0.46
N MET A 276 7.01 -6.78 -0.66
CA MET A 276 6.81 -8.07 0.01
C MET A 276 7.92 -9.08 -0.32
N LYS A 277 8.24 -9.93 0.67
CA LYS A 277 9.29 -10.94 0.61
C LYS A 277 8.93 -12.08 -0.34
N ASP A 278 9.80 -12.34 -1.33
CA ASP A 278 9.88 -13.64 -2.02
C ASP A 278 10.34 -14.72 -1.02
N ARG A 279 9.58 -15.82 -0.91
CA ARG A 279 9.69 -16.76 0.21
C ARG A 279 10.51 -18.03 -0.06
N GLN A 280 11.11 -18.28 -1.24
CA GLN A 280 11.87 -19.54 -1.43
C GLN A 280 13.37 -19.45 -1.82
N PRO A 281 14.25 -20.14 -1.06
CA PRO A 281 15.65 -20.41 -1.39
C PRO A 281 15.95 -21.50 -2.44
N GLN A 282 14.97 -22.09 -3.13
CA GLN A 282 15.20 -23.26 -4.01
C GLN A 282 15.00 -22.97 -5.51
N VAL A 283 14.38 -21.83 -5.86
CA VAL A 283 14.48 -21.24 -7.22
C VAL A 283 15.86 -20.55 -7.40
N ARG A 284 16.51 -20.26 -6.28
CA ARG A 284 17.93 -19.92 -6.12
C ARG A 284 18.90 -21.07 -6.50
N LYS A 285 18.73 -21.73 -7.64
CA LYS A 285 19.82 -22.52 -8.26
C LYS A 285 19.77 -22.43 -9.78
N ARG A 286 18.62 -22.06 -10.35
CA ARG A 286 18.49 -21.78 -11.79
C ARG A 286 18.29 -20.29 -12.11
N CYS A 287 17.80 -19.47 -11.17
CA CYS A 287 17.58 -18.02 -11.39
C CYS A 287 18.56 -17.12 -10.62
N PHE A 288 19.75 -17.64 -10.30
CA PHE A 288 20.65 -17.07 -9.28
C PHE A 288 21.51 -15.88 -9.73
N THR A 289 21.17 -15.21 -10.83
CA THR A 289 21.93 -14.04 -11.28
C THR A 289 21.09 -12.78 -11.49
N HIS A 290 19.75 -12.85 -11.50
CA HIS A 290 18.96 -11.70 -11.98
C HIS A 290 17.88 -11.16 -11.02
N PHE A 291 17.19 -11.94 -10.17
CA PHE A 291 16.01 -11.40 -9.45
C PHE A 291 16.24 -10.82 -8.04
N GLU A 292 17.10 -11.44 -7.20
CA GLU A 292 17.29 -10.97 -5.81
C GLU A 292 18.16 -9.71 -5.70
N GLY A 293 19.00 -9.43 -6.70
CA GLY A 293 19.75 -8.18 -6.81
C GLY A 293 18.90 -7.04 -7.40
N ASP A 294 18.00 -7.35 -8.35
CA ASP A 294 17.42 -6.31 -9.21
C ASP A 294 16.22 -5.58 -8.59
N SER A 295 15.50 -6.12 -7.61
CA SER A 295 14.40 -5.35 -6.99
C SER A 295 14.85 -4.08 -6.26
N GLY A 296 15.91 -4.18 -5.47
CA GLY A 296 16.52 -3.07 -4.74
C GLY A 296 17.25 -2.14 -5.69
N ASP A 297 18.03 -2.72 -6.62
CA ASP A 297 18.74 -1.97 -7.65
C ASP A 297 17.78 -1.23 -8.56
N HIS A 298 16.70 -1.84 -9.03
CA HIS A 298 15.72 -1.23 -9.93
C HIS A 298 14.97 -0.10 -9.23
N ILE A 299 14.51 -0.28 -7.99
CA ILE A 299 13.92 0.83 -7.23
C ILE A 299 14.96 1.93 -6.97
N SER A 300 16.20 1.58 -6.63
CA SER A 300 17.30 2.54 -6.44
C SER A 300 17.62 3.31 -7.73
N ARG A 301 17.61 2.61 -8.89
CA ARG A 301 17.78 3.18 -10.23
C ARG A 301 16.62 4.08 -10.62
N CYS A 302 15.40 3.71 -10.28
CA CYS A 302 14.24 4.50 -10.65
C CYS A 302 13.99 5.66 -9.66
N LEU A 303 14.45 5.58 -8.40
CA LEU A 303 14.54 6.74 -7.50
C LEU A 303 15.37 7.88 -8.11
N ARG A 304 16.25 7.56 -9.07
CA ARG A 304 16.97 8.53 -9.90
C ARG A 304 16.06 9.34 -10.82
N ASP A 305 15.03 8.68 -11.32
CA ASP A 305 14.05 9.24 -12.24
C ASP A 305 12.83 9.81 -11.49
N PHE A 306 12.52 9.34 -10.28
CA PHE A 306 11.26 9.64 -9.55
C PHE A 306 11.15 11.00 -8.88
N SER A 307 12.25 11.71 -8.59
CA SER A 307 12.24 12.52 -7.36
C SER A 307 12.72 13.96 -7.50
N ALA A 308 12.28 14.69 -8.53
CA ALA A 308 12.35 16.15 -8.44
C ALA A 308 11.43 16.67 -7.30
N GLY A 309 10.29 16.02 -7.05
CA GLY A 309 9.25 16.45 -6.10
C GLY A 309 9.04 15.58 -4.85
N LEU A 310 9.65 14.40 -4.75
CA LEU A 310 9.41 13.45 -3.66
C LEU A 310 9.96 13.96 -2.32
N ARG A 311 9.08 14.13 -1.33
CA ARG A 311 9.38 14.61 0.04
C ARG A 311 9.43 13.50 1.07
N SER A 312 8.62 12.45 0.90
CA SER A 312 8.54 11.33 1.85
C SER A 312 8.62 9.99 1.12
N LEU A 313 9.54 9.14 1.56
CA LEU A 313 9.70 7.77 1.06
C LEU A 313 9.61 6.79 2.22
N TYR A 314 8.60 5.93 2.19
CA TYR A 314 8.42 4.82 3.12
C TYR A 314 8.52 3.51 2.35
N MET A 315 9.42 2.62 2.75
CA MET A 315 9.58 1.29 2.17
C MET A 315 9.52 0.22 3.24
N ALA A 316 8.48 -0.60 3.19
CA ALA A 316 8.31 -1.75 4.04
C ALA A 316 8.75 -3.04 3.36
N ASN A 317 9.12 -4.03 4.18
CA ASN A 317 9.43 -5.40 3.75
C ASN A 317 10.67 -5.58 2.86
N LEU A 318 11.53 -4.56 2.71
CA LEU A 318 12.73 -4.61 1.87
C LEU A 318 13.50 -5.93 2.05
N VAL A 319 13.59 -6.70 0.97
CA VAL A 319 14.09 -8.08 0.98
C VAL A 319 15.61 -8.13 1.10
N SER A 320 16.32 -7.21 0.45
CA SER A 320 17.77 -7.08 0.59
C SER A 320 18.13 -5.60 0.71
N ILE A 321 18.31 -5.13 1.96
CA ILE A 321 18.76 -3.76 2.20
C ILE A 321 20.17 -3.52 1.63
N ARG A 322 20.99 -4.58 1.59
CA ARG A 322 22.31 -4.54 0.96
C ARG A 322 22.22 -4.30 -0.55
N ALA A 323 21.36 -5.02 -1.26
CA ALA A 323 21.19 -4.80 -2.70
C ALA A 323 20.68 -3.37 -2.97
N TYR A 324 19.67 -2.93 -2.23
CA TYR A 324 19.14 -1.56 -2.35
C TYR A 324 20.22 -0.46 -2.14
N LEU A 325 21.16 -0.69 -1.22
CA LEU A 325 22.27 0.22 -0.91
C LEU A 325 23.60 -0.22 -1.54
N ASP A 326 23.61 -1.16 -2.49
CA ASP A 326 24.85 -1.75 -3.00
C ASP A 326 25.84 -0.71 -3.56
N PRO A 327 25.39 0.30 -4.33
CA PRO A 327 26.29 1.37 -4.81
C PRO A 327 26.92 2.23 -3.70
N LEU A 328 26.42 2.12 -2.47
CA LEU A 328 26.86 2.86 -1.30
C LEU A 328 27.49 1.95 -0.24
N TRP A 329 27.48 0.64 -0.46
CA TRP A 329 27.97 -0.33 0.49
C TRP A 329 29.50 -0.27 0.57
N PRO A 330 30.11 -0.37 1.77
CA PRO A 330 31.57 -0.41 1.87
C PRO A 330 32.13 -1.71 1.27
N GLU A 331 33.10 -1.59 0.37
CA GLU A 331 33.71 -2.76 -0.28
C GLU A 331 34.69 -3.52 0.64
N ASN A 332 35.40 -2.80 1.51
CA ASN A 332 36.43 -3.33 2.40
C ASN A 332 36.68 -2.38 3.60
N GLU A 333 37.66 -2.70 4.45
CA GLU A 333 37.99 -1.90 5.63
C GLU A 333 38.56 -0.51 5.31
N ASP A 334 39.14 -0.34 4.12
CA ASP A 334 39.70 0.93 3.66
C ASP A 334 38.61 1.87 3.09
N ASP A 335 37.50 1.31 2.62
CA ASP A 335 36.32 2.05 2.12
C ASP A 335 35.35 2.44 3.25
N ARG A 336 35.86 3.07 4.32
CA ARG A 336 35.06 3.54 5.47
C ARG A 336 34.70 5.03 5.43
N GLY A 337 35.02 5.72 4.34
CA GLY A 337 34.73 7.13 4.13
C GLY A 337 33.25 7.43 3.83
N ILE A 338 32.80 8.66 4.09
CA ILE A 338 31.44 9.13 3.75
C ILE A 338 31.21 9.28 2.24
N ILE A 339 32.29 9.42 1.47
CA ILE A 339 32.24 9.36 0.00
C ILE A 339 32.73 7.95 -0.37
N PRO A 340 31.92 7.13 -1.05
CA PRO A 340 32.35 5.81 -1.48
C PRO A 340 33.48 5.94 -2.51
N ALA A 341 34.38 4.95 -2.54
CA ALA A 341 35.49 4.90 -3.51
C ALA A 341 35.02 4.95 -4.97
N LYS A 342 33.85 4.36 -5.25
CA LYS A 342 33.18 4.43 -6.55
C LYS A 342 32.10 5.52 -6.52
N PRO A 343 32.13 6.52 -7.41
CA PRO A 343 31.13 7.59 -7.40
C PRO A 343 29.73 6.99 -7.61
N PRO A 344 28.79 7.22 -6.69
CA PRO A 344 27.47 6.65 -6.80
C PRO A 344 26.75 7.41 -7.91
N GLY A 345 26.17 6.69 -8.86
CA GLY A 345 25.29 7.29 -9.86
C GLY A 345 23.95 7.71 -9.27
N LEU A 346 23.85 8.11 -8.00
CA LEU A 346 22.59 8.46 -7.34
C LEU A 346 22.21 9.93 -7.63
N PRO A 347 20.92 10.21 -7.83
CA PRO A 347 20.38 11.55 -8.01
C PRO A 347 20.60 12.36 -6.74
N ARG A 348 20.61 13.68 -6.88
CA ARG A 348 20.42 14.57 -5.73
C ARG A 348 18.94 14.66 -5.43
N CYS A 349 18.46 13.95 -4.42
CA CYS A 349 17.10 14.06 -3.90
C CYS A 349 16.96 15.36 -3.09
N ARG A 350 16.90 16.52 -3.78
CA ARG A 350 17.03 17.85 -3.16
C ARG A 350 15.93 18.17 -2.15
N VAL A 351 14.73 17.63 -2.35
CA VAL A 351 13.53 17.95 -1.57
C VAL A 351 13.06 16.80 -0.69
N LEU A 352 13.80 15.69 -0.65
CA LEU A 352 13.45 14.54 0.17
C LEU A 352 13.74 14.85 1.65
N GLU A 353 12.69 14.87 2.46
CA GLU A 353 12.69 15.27 3.87
C GLU A 353 12.63 14.07 4.80
N THR A 354 11.89 13.02 4.41
CA THR A 354 11.65 11.85 5.25
C THR A 354 11.94 10.56 4.49
N VAL A 355 12.75 9.69 5.11
CA VAL A 355 13.01 8.34 4.61
C VAL A 355 12.81 7.33 5.75
N ASP A 356 12.00 6.31 5.52
CA ASP A 356 11.81 5.20 6.45
C ASP A 356 11.91 3.88 5.69
N LEU A 357 12.96 3.11 5.98
CA LEU A 357 13.23 1.82 5.38
C LEU A 357 13.12 0.73 6.44
N THR A 358 12.20 -0.19 6.22
CA THR A 358 12.03 -1.39 7.04
C THR A 358 12.45 -2.61 6.25
N TYR A 359 13.49 -3.29 6.72
CA TYR A 359 14.09 -4.44 6.03
C TYR A 359 13.95 -5.73 6.83
N SER A 360 13.85 -6.85 6.11
CA SER A 360 13.62 -8.17 6.70
C SER A 360 14.87 -9.05 6.75
N SER A 361 15.96 -8.65 6.11
CA SER A 361 17.07 -9.55 5.82
C SER A 361 18.39 -9.09 6.41
N LEU A 362 18.89 -9.89 7.34
CA LEU A 362 20.30 -10.20 7.44
C LEU A 362 20.48 -11.46 6.59
N LEU A 363 20.90 -11.31 5.33
CA LEU A 363 20.94 -12.41 4.35
C LEU A 363 21.87 -13.52 4.86
N TYR A 364 21.28 -14.68 5.10
CA TYR A 364 21.90 -15.89 5.58
C TYR A 364 23.01 -16.41 4.65
N LYS A 365 24.23 -16.53 5.16
CA LYS A 365 24.94 -17.81 5.05
C LYS A 365 24.44 -18.67 6.20
N ILE A 366 24.01 -19.89 5.89
CA ILE A 366 23.34 -20.88 6.75
C ILE A 366 24.23 -21.33 7.94
N ASP A 367 25.39 -20.71 8.14
CA ASP A 367 26.39 -21.22 9.08
C ASP A 367 26.67 -20.26 10.25
N TRP A 368 26.27 -18.98 10.21
CA TRP A 368 26.63 -18.02 11.28
C TRP A 368 25.99 -18.35 12.63
N TYR A 369 24.81 -18.95 12.62
CA TYR A 369 24.17 -19.45 13.84
C TYR A 369 24.78 -20.76 14.34
N SER A 370 25.49 -21.50 13.47
CA SER A 370 26.28 -22.67 13.86
C SER A 370 27.68 -22.28 14.36
N GLU A 371 28.17 -21.09 13.96
CA GLU A 371 29.47 -20.54 14.34
C GLU A 371 29.46 -19.86 15.73
N ASN A 372 28.32 -19.35 16.22
CA ASN A 372 28.23 -18.68 17.52
C ASN A 372 26.88 -18.94 18.23
N PRO A 373 26.89 -19.31 19.52
CA PRO A 373 25.66 -19.49 20.31
C PRO A 373 24.80 -18.23 20.47
N ASP A 374 25.36 -17.03 20.32
CA ASP A 374 24.59 -15.78 20.27
C ASP A 374 24.79 -15.03 18.94
N PHE A 375 23.79 -15.18 18.07
CA PHE A 375 23.74 -14.55 16.75
C PHE A 375 23.94 -13.02 16.79
N ASN A 376 23.51 -12.34 17.86
CA ASN A 376 23.55 -10.88 17.91
C ASN A 376 24.95 -10.32 18.16
N TYR A 377 25.83 -11.11 18.80
CA TYR A 377 27.22 -10.76 19.09
C TYR A 377 28.21 -11.35 18.09
N HIS A 378 27.72 -12.01 17.03
CA HIS A 378 28.55 -12.51 15.96
C HIS A 378 29.27 -11.36 15.22
N CYS A 379 30.60 -11.45 15.05
CA CYS A 379 31.43 -10.39 14.46
C CYS A 379 30.92 -9.93 13.08
N LYS A 380 30.62 -10.85 12.17
CA LYS A 380 30.04 -10.58 10.85
C LYS A 380 28.69 -9.85 10.89
N VAL A 381 27.86 -10.12 11.91
CA VAL A 381 26.56 -9.46 12.08
C VAL A 381 26.76 -8.02 12.58
N ASN A 382 27.69 -7.82 13.51
CA ASN A 382 28.08 -6.49 13.95
C ASN A 382 28.65 -5.68 12.77
N GLU A 383 29.61 -6.24 12.04
CA GLU A 383 30.21 -5.61 10.84
C GLU A 383 29.15 -5.26 9.79
N PHE A 384 28.18 -6.14 9.54
CA PHE A 384 27.07 -5.84 8.65
C PHE A 384 26.27 -4.62 9.11
N ARG A 385 25.95 -4.51 10.41
CA ARG A 385 25.19 -3.37 10.95
C ARG A 385 25.99 -2.07 10.88
N GLN A 386 27.31 -2.12 11.11
CA GLN A 386 28.19 -0.96 10.92
C GLN A 386 28.23 -0.54 9.44
N SER A 387 28.38 -1.50 8.53
CA SER A 387 28.38 -1.27 7.08
C SER A 387 27.07 -0.69 6.59
N LEU A 388 25.94 -1.19 7.11
CA LEU A 388 24.61 -0.67 6.83
C LEU A 388 24.46 0.78 7.32
N ALA A 389 24.90 1.08 8.54
CA ALA A 389 24.83 2.44 9.08
C ALA A 389 25.68 3.43 8.28
N LEU A 390 26.83 3.00 7.76
CA LEU A 390 27.67 3.79 6.85
C LEU A 390 27.00 3.98 5.49
N ALA A 391 26.50 2.92 4.86
CA ALA A 391 25.79 2.99 3.58
C ALA A 391 24.55 3.91 3.66
N ALA A 392 23.88 3.90 4.81
CA ALA A 392 22.77 4.81 5.10
C ALA A 392 23.21 6.28 5.19
N ALA A 393 24.33 6.57 5.87
CA ALA A 393 24.90 7.92 5.91
C ALA A 393 25.32 8.40 4.51
N ARG A 394 25.94 7.50 3.73
CA ARG A 394 26.28 7.72 2.32
C ARG A 394 25.04 8.00 1.46
N PHE A 395 23.88 7.41 1.79
CA PHE A 395 22.63 7.74 1.10
C PHE A 395 22.10 9.11 1.53
N ALA A 396 22.05 9.35 2.83
CA ALA A 396 21.52 10.57 3.44
C ALA A 396 22.28 11.84 3.01
N ILE A 397 23.59 11.76 2.76
CA ILE A 397 24.39 12.93 2.35
C ILE A 397 23.94 13.55 1.00
N HIS A 398 23.16 12.83 0.20
CA HIS A 398 22.59 13.32 -1.06
C HIS A 398 21.22 14.01 -0.90
N MET A 399 20.74 14.15 0.34
CA MET A 399 19.41 14.67 0.70
C MET A 399 19.53 15.95 1.56
N PRO A 400 19.79 17.12 0.96
CA PRO A 400 20.03 18.34 1.73
C PRO A 400 18.83 18.81 2.56
N ALA A 401 17.59 18.39 2.23
CA ALA A 401 16.38 18.74 2.97
C ALA A 401 16.02 17.73 4.07
N LEU A 402 16.83 16.68 4.29
CA LEU A 402 16.52 15.57 5.18
C LEU A 402 16.26 16.02 6.63
N GLN A 403 15.05 15.76 7.12
CA GLN A 403 14.62 16.01 8.50
C GLN A 403 14.58 14.73 9.32
N SER A 404 14.24 13.60 8.70
CA SER A 404 14.08 12.31 9.39
C SER A 404 14.54 11.16 8.50
N PHE A 405 15.32 10.24 9.08
CA PHE A 405 15.76 9.02 8.43
C PHE A 405 15.68 7.84 9.40
N THR A 406 14.96 6.79 9.04
CA THR A 406 14.77 5.62 9.90
C THR A 406 15.13 4.34 9.14
N LEU A 407 15.93 3.48 9.77
CA LEU A 407 16.15 2.10 9.38
C LEU A 407 15.66 1.20 10.49
N THR A 408 14.70 0.34 10.17
CA THR A 408 14.19 -0.65 11.13
C THR A 408 14.44 -2.06 10.61
N GLN A 409 15.21 -2.84 11.37
CA GLN A 409 15.30 -4.28 11.18
C GLN A 409 14.00 -4.92 11.70
N ARG A 410 13.29 -5.66 10.84
CA ARG A 410 12.16 -6.43 11.33
C ARG A 410 12.61 -7.54 12.28
N PRO A 411 11.83 -7.81 13.34
CA PRO A 411 12.12 -8.92 14.23
C PRO A 411 12.08 -10.24 13.46
N MET A 412 13.19 -10.97 13.49
CA MET A 412 13.25 -12.38 13.12
C MET A 412 13.32 -13.23 14.39
N MET A 413 12.95 -14.50 14.31
CA MET A 413 12.79 -15.38 15.49
C MET A 413 14.02 -15.43 16.42
N TRP A 414 15.22 -15.18 15.90
CA TRP A 414 16.53 -15.20 16.60
C TRP A 414 17.33 -13.89 16.56
N ALA A 415 16.95 -12.93 15.70
CA ALA A 415 17.70 -11.70 15.55
C ALA A 415 17.08 -10.64 16.44
N GLY A 416 17.90 -10.05 17.31
CA GLY A 416 17.49 -8.94 18.15
C GLY A 416 16.97 -7.78 17.32
N ARG A 417 16.07 -6.99 17.92
CA ARG A 417 15.57 -5.77 17.30
C ARG A 417 16.73 -4.78 17.16
N HIS A 418 16.82 -4.13 16.02
CA HIS A 418 17.82 -3.11 15.74
C HIS A 418 17.18 -1.99 14.92
N ARG A 419 17.35 -0.76 15.36
CA ARG A 419 16.84 0.43 14.69
C ARG A 419 17.90 1.53 14.74
N LEU A 420 18.09 2.20 13.60
CA LEU A 420 18.84 3.44 13.50
C LEU A 420 17.87 4.53 13.10
N GLN A 421 17.86 5.64 13.84
CA GLN A 421 17.00 6.78 13.59
C GLN A 421 17.80 8.07 13.66
N TYR A 422 17.76 8.86 12.59
CA TYR A 422 18.30 10.20 12.54
C TYR A 422 17.14 11.21 12.47
N THR A 423 17.19 12.23 13.32
CA THR A 423 16.20 13.31 13.33
C THR A 423 16.87 14.67 13.49
N VAL A 424 16.32 15.68 12.83
CA VAL A 424 16.72 17.08 12.99
C VAL A 424 15.80 17.75 14.00
N GLU A 425 16.35 18.12 15.15
CA GLU A 425 15.65 18.93 16.17
C GLU A 425 16.04 20.41 15.99
N GLU A 426 15.40 21.32 16.73
CA GLU A 426 15.65 22.77 16.62
C GLU A 426 17.13 23.15 16.76
N LYS A 427 17.83 22.60 17.77
CA LYS A 427 19.22 22.99 18.12
C LYS A 427 20.29 21.99 17.74
N LYS A 428 19.92 20.76 17.38
CA LYS A 428 20.85 19.65 17.15
C LYS A 428 20.25 18.63 16.17
N ALA A 429 21.10 17.80 15.60
CA ALA A 429 20.66 16.55 15.00
C ALA A 429 20.89 15.41 16.00
N VAL A 430 20.01 14.41 15.99
CA VAL A 430 20.10 13.26 16.88
C VAL A 430 20.20 12.00 16.04
N LEU A 431 21.22 11.18 16.33
CA LEU A 431 21.31 9.81 15.85
C LEU A 431 21.02 8.88 17.03
N LEU A 432 19.84 8.27 17.03
CA LEU A 432 19.41 7.28 18.01
C LEU A 432 19.58 5.88 17.43
N ILE A 433 20.30 5.02 18.15
CA ILE A 433 20.44 3.61 17.83
C ILE A 433 19.80 2.79 18.94
N SER A 434 18.68 2.13 18.63
CA SER A 434 17.94 1.32 19.60
C SER A 434 18.09 -0.15 19.26
N SER A 435 18.64 -0.95 20.19
CA SER A 435 18.91 -2.37 19.97
C SER A 435 18.51 -3.22 21.18
N SER A 436 18.07 -4.46 20.97
CA SER A 436 17.82 -5.42 22.08
C SER A 436 19.10 -6.10 22.59
N PHE A 437 20.25 -5.74 22.06
CA PHE A 437 21.60 -6.21 22.39
C PHE A 437 22.53 -4.99 22.50
N ASP A 438 23.71 -5.18 23.08
CA ASP A 438 24.68 -4.10 23.22
C ASP A 438 25.33 -3.83 21.85
N PHE A 439 25.10 -2.63 21.32
CA PHE A 439 25.63 -2.20 20.04
C PHE A 439 26.16 -0.77 20.16
N GLU A 440 27.44 -0.62 19.89
CA GLU A 440 28.10 0.69 19.83
C GLU A 440 28.46 1.01 18.37
N PRO A 441 28.00 2.16 17.84
CA PRO A 441 28.40 2.56 16.49
C PRO A 441 29.91 2.83 16.45
N ALA A 442 30.57 2.30 15.43
CA ALA A 442 31.98 2.54 15.22
C ALA A 442 32.25 4.03 14.91
N ARG A 443 33.47 4.49 15.21
CA ARG A 443 33.86 5.90 15.02
C ARG A 443 33.59 6.40 13.60
N PHE A 444 33.90 5.60 12.58
CA PHE A 444 33.67 5.97 11.17
C PHE A 444 32.17 6.17 10.85
N VAL A 445 31.26 5.45 11.52
CA VAL A 445 29.81 5.65 11.38
C VAL A 445 29.40 6.98 11.99
N ILE A 446 29.91 7.30 13.18
CA ILE A 446 29.63 8.57 13.87
C ILE A 446 30.17 9.75 13.03
N ASP A 447 31.39 9.65 12.52
CA ASP A 447 32.02 10.67 11.69
C ASP A 447 31.19 10.89 10.41
N ALA A 448 30.75 9.81 9.76
CA ALA A 448 29.88 9.85 8.58
C ALA A 448 28.56 10.59 8.86
N TRP A 449 27.84 10.21 9.92
CA TRP A 449 26.58 10.89 10.29
C TRP A 449 26.79 12.32 10.78
N THR A 450 27.97 12.65 11.32
CA THR A 450 28.32 14.03 11.69
C THR A 450 28.42 14.91 10.46
N VAL A 451 28.99 14.39 9.36
CA VAL A 451 28.99 15.08 8.06
C VAL A 451 27.57 15.24 7.53
N VAL A 452 26.72 14.22 7.66
CA VAL A 452 25.29 14.31 7.27
C VAL A 452 24.58 15.41 8.04
N ALA A 453 24.71 15.46 9.36
CA ALA A 453 24.10 16.49 10.21
C ALA A 453 24.55 17.91 9.85
N LYS A 454 25.85 18.08 9.61
CA LYS A 454 26.42 19.36 9.17
C LYS A 454 25.90 19.76 7.80
N LYS A 455 25.78 18.82 6.85
CA LYS A 455 25.34 19.12 5.49
C LYS A 455 23.84 19.36 5.37
N CYS A 456 23.01 18.56 6.05
CA CYS A 456 21.55 18.60 5.91
C CYS A 456 20.92 19.68 6.81
N ALA A 457 21.47 19.91 8.01
CA ALA A 457 20.86 20.80 8.99
C ALA A 457 21.80 21.91 9.49
N ASN A 458 23.11 21.85 9.19
CA ASN A 458 24.14 22.71 9.78
C ASN A 458 24.10 22.71 11.32
N LYS A 459 23.88 21.53 11.91
CA LYS A 459 23.72 21.34 13.36
C LYS A 459 24.72 20.32 13.91
N PRO A 460 25.11 20.43 15.19
CA PRO A 460 25.92 19.40 15.85
C PRO A 460 25.13 18.09 15.96
N LEU A 461 25.83 16.96 15.80
CA LEU A 461 25.26 15.63 15.98
C LEU A 461 25.37 15.20 17.45
N VAL A 462 24.27 14.70 18.00
CA VAL A 462 24.24 13.98 19.28
C VAL A 462 23.90 12.52 19.02
N VAL A 463 24.80 11.63 19.42
CA VAL A 463 24.59 10.18 19.30
C VAL A 463 24.02 9.66 20.61
N ARG A 464 22.98 8.83 20.51
CA ARG A 464 22.32 8.15 21.64
C ARG A 464 22.20 6.67 21.32
N THR A 465 22.47 5.84 22.30
CA THR A 465 22.24 4.39 22.21
C THR A 465 21.22 4.02 23.27
N GLU A 466 20.22 3.24 22.89
CA GLU A 466 19.16 2.76 23.78
C GLU A 466 19.07 1.23 23.73
N ARG A 467 19.05 0.61 24.91
CA ARG A 467 18.83 -0.83 25.05
C ARG A 467 17.34 -1.10 25.18
N LEU A 468 16.79 -1.84 24.21
CA LEU A 468 15.39 -2.27 24.21
C LEU A 468 15.22 -3.43 25.22
N VAL A 469 14.41 -3.19 26.26
CA VAL A 469 14.23 -4.11 27.40
C VAL A 469 13.35 -5.33 27.06
N SER A 470 12.54 -5.27 26.00
CA SER A 470 11.58 -6.34 25.67
C SER A 470 12.07 -7.28 24.56
N CYS A 471 12.03 -8.57 24.87
CA CYS A 471 12.36 -9.73 24.04
C CYS A 471 13.87 -9.94 23.83
N LYS A 472 14.51 -10.66 24.75
CA LYS A 472 15.47 -11.68 24.32
C LYS A 472 14.65 -12.75 23.58
N PRO A 473 14.73 -12.92 22.24
CA PRO A 473 14.78 -14.29 21.76
C PRO A 473 16.00 -14.87 22.48
N ASP A 474 15.82 -15.96 23.21
CA ASP A 474 16.78 -16.57 24.13
C ASP A 474 18.09 -17.02 23.46
N GLY A 475 18.35 -16.63 22.21
CA GLY A 475 19.50 -17.04 21.40
C GLY A 475 19.46 -18.51 21.01
N ASN A 476 18.73 -19.31 21.78
CA ASN A 476 18.59 -20.74 21.64
C ASN A 476 17.81 -21.10 20.38
N GLN A 477 18.25 -22.21 19.78
CA GLN A 477 17.54 -22.87 18.70
C GLN A 477 16.15 -23.29 19.19
N PRO A 478 15.04 -22.97 18.48
CA PRO A 478 13.78 -23.66 18.74
C PRO A 478 14.01 -25.15 18.47
N MET A 479 13.56 -26.04 19.37
CA MET A 479 13.53 -27.47 19.09
C MET A 479 12.66 -27.70 17.86
N ILE A 480 13.28 -27.80 16.69
CA ILE A 480 12.62 -28.24 15.47
C ILE A 480 12.36 -29.72 15.71
N PRO A 481 11.09 -30.19 15.76
CA PRO A 481 10.83 -31.62 15.78
C PRO A 481 11.60 -32.23 14.60
N PRO A 482 12.34 -33.35 14.80
CA PRO A 482 13.05 -33.98 13.70
C PRO A 482 12.08 -34.16 12.53
N ALA A 483 12.59 -33.95 11.31
CA ALA A 483 11.85 -34.03 10.07
C ALA A 483 11.38 -35.47 9.81
N THR A 484 10.41 -35.88 10.59
CA THR A 484 9.57 -37.05 10.46
C THR A 484 8.18 -36.47 10.65
N PHE A 485 7.53 -36.12 9.54
CA PHE A 485 6.11 -36.29 9.22
C PHE A 485 5.81 -35.58 7.90
#